data_AF-A0A4Y8K573-F1
#
_entry.id   AF-A0A4Y8K573-F1
#
_cell.length_a   1.000
_cell.length_b   1.000
_cell.length_c   1.000
_cell.angle_alpha   90.00
_cell.angle_beta   90.00
_cell.angle_gamma   90.00
#
_symmetry.space_group_name_H-M   'P 1'
#
loop_
_entity.id
_entity.type
_entity.pdbx_description
1 polymer ?
#
loop_
_entity_poly.entity_id
_entity_poly.type
_entity_poly.pdbx_seq_one_letter_code
_entity_poly.pdbx_strand_id
1 'polypeptide(L)' 'MTRRELAAAVVLCRPLTEVSMKMRSGAPSEVVDDGESHAVWAGVVPVVTGWRAPSASPLTADGTEVPASVRRR' A
#
# COMPACT_ATOMS: atom_id res chain seq x y z
N MET A 1 20.67 -17.86 0.24
CA MET A 1 21.14 -17.16 -0.97
C MET A 1 22.52 -17.69 -1.32
N THR A 2 22.73 -18.08 -2.56
CA THR A 2 23.97 -18.71 -3.03
C THR A 2 24.90 -17.69 -3.71
N ARG A 3 26.18 -18.03 -3.88
CA ARG A 3 27.15 -17.19 -4.61
C ARG A 3 26.73 -16.97 -6.07
N ARG A 4 26.12 -17.98 -6.69
CA ARG A 4 25.63 -17.89 -8.07
C ARG A 4 24.45 -16.92 -8.19
N GLU A 5 23.52 -16.95 -7.24
CA GLU A 5 22.40 -16.01 -7.20
C GLU A 5 22.88 -14.57 -7.04
N LEU A 6 23.85 -14.33 -6.16
CA LEU A 6 24.44 -13.00 -5.94
C LEU A 6 25.12 -12.47 -7.21
N ALA A 7 25.93 -13.28 -7.89
CA ALA A 7 26.64 -12.86 -9.09
C ALA A 7 25.68 -12.54 -10.27
N ALA A 8 24.49 -13.15 -10.29
CA ALA A 8 23.48 -12.94 -11.32
C ALA A 8 22.56 -11.73 -11.05
N ALA A 9 22.62 -11.11 -9.87
CA ALA A 9 21.73 -10.03 -9.47
C ALA A 9 22.46 -8.67 -9.49
N VAL A 10 21.94 -7.71 -10.24
CA VAL A 10 22.38 -6.30 -10.18
C VAL A 10 21.54 -5.57 -9.13
N VAL A 11 22.20 -4.89 -8.20
CA VAL A 11 21.55 -4.05 -7.18
C VAL A 11 21.90 -2.59 -7.47
N LEU A 12 20.87 -1.75 -7.58
CA LEU A 12 21.03 -0.31 -7.75
C LEU A 12 20.63 0.41 -6.45
N CYS A 13 21.37 1.46 -6.12
CA CYS A 13 21.08 2.33 -4.97
C CYS A 13 20.95 3.78 -5.45
N ARG A 14 19.89 4.46 -5.03
CA ARG A 14 19.66 5.87 -5.31
C ARG A 14 19.40 6.62 -4.00
N PRO A 15 20.16 7.69 -3.73
CA PRO A 15 19.91 8.51 -2.55
C PRO A 15 18.60 9.27 -2.74
N LEU A 16 17.81 9.37 -1.66
CA LEU A 16 16.57 10.16 -1.62
C LEU A 16 16.83 11.61 -1.17
N THR A 17 18.01 12.16 -1.49
CA THR A 17 18.40 13.53 -1.09
C THR A 17 17.56 14.60 -1.80
N GLU A 18 17.11 14.30 -3.03
CA GLU A 18 16.21 15.17 -3.80
C GLU A 18 14.86 14.46 -3.98
N VAL A 19 13.86 14.91 -3.22
CA VAL A 19 12.48 14.40 -3.26
C VAL A 19 11.52 15.56 -3.04
N SER A 20 10.40 15.56 -3.77
CA SER A 20 9.24 16.40 -3.49
C SER A 20 8.01 15.52 -3.26
N MET A 21 7.17 15.91 -2.29
CA MET A 21 5.94 15.19 -1.95
C MET A 21 4.79 16.19 -1.82
N LYS A 22 3.57 15.73 -2.15
CA LYS A 22 2.34 16.48 -1.93
C LYS A 22 1.29 15.56 -1.31
N MET A 23 0.58 16.09 -0.32
CA MET A 23 -0.51 15.39 0.36
C MET A 23 -1.76 16.26 0.33
N ARG A 24 -2.90 15.65 0.03
CA ARG A 24 -4.23 16.20 0.32
C ARG A 24 -4.97 15.16 1.13
N SER A 25 -5.52 15.56 2.26
CA SER A 25 -6.41 14.76 3.09
C SER A 25 -7.48 15.65 3.68
N GLY A 26 -8.52 15.07 4.26
CA GLY A 26 -9.65 15.80 4.83
C GLY A 26 -10.82 16.00 3.86
N ALA A 27 -11.80 16.76 4.32
CA ALA A 27 -13.07 16.98 3.67
C ALA A 27 -12.95 17.75 2.32
N PRO A 28 -14.04 17.81 1.54
CA PRO A 28 -14.21 18.84 0.51
C PRO A 28 -13.99 20.25 1.10
N SER A 29 -13.53 21.19 0.26
CA SER A 29 -13.40 22.59 0.64
C SER A 29 -14.76 23.25 0.46
N GLU A 30 -15.43 23.58 1.55
CA GLU A 30 -16.77 24.21 1.55
C GLU A 30 -16.71 25.53 2.34
N VAL A 31 -17.53 26.49 1.95
CA VAL A 31 -17.61 27.82 2.58
C VAL A 31 -19.06 28.11 2.94
N VAL A 32 -19.28 28.68 4.12
CA VAL A 32 -20.64 29.07 4.55
C VAL A 32 -21.01 30.39 3.87
N ASP A 33 -22.28 30.52 3.47
CA ASP A 33 -22.84 31.71 2.83
C ASP A 33 -22.19 32.11 1.50
N ASP A 34 -21.61 31.14 0.76
CA ASP A 34 -21.01 31.37 -0.57
C ASP A 34 -22.04 31.42 -1.71
N GLY A 35 -23.32 31.20 -1.39
CA GLY A 35 -24.42 31.18 -2.36
C GLY A 35 -24.59 29.83 -3.07
N GLU A 36 -23.79 28.81 -2.73
CA GLU A 36 -23.97 27.47 -3.24
C GLU A 36 -25.04 26.68 -2.47
N SER A 37 -25.68 25.74 -3.16
CA SER A 37 -26.70 24.87 -2.56
C SER A 37 -26.04 23.64 -1.94
N HIS A 38 -26.07 23.54 -0.61
CA HIS A 38 -25.56 22.38 0.13
C HIS A 38 -26.59 21.24 0.26
N ALA A 39 -27.57 21.17 -0.65
CA ALA A 39 -28.61 20.14 -0.66
C ALA A 39 -28.18 18.82 -1.32
N VAL A 40 -26.96 18.77 -1.88
CA VAL A 40 -26.37 17.58 -2.51
C VAL A 40 -25.28 16.98 -1.62
N TRP A 41 -25.04 15.67 -1.75
CA TRP A 41 -24.04 14.99 -0.92
C TRP A 41 -22.61 15.42 -1.28
N ALA A 42 -21.84 15.77 -0.26
CA ALA A 42 -20.40 16.00 -0.32
C ALA A 42 -19.71 15.22 0.80
N GLY A 43 -18.58 14.57 0.50
CA GLY A 43 -17.88 13.76 1.47
C GLY A 43 -16.65 13.05 0.90
N VAL A 44 -16.09 12.15 1.69
CA VAL A 44 -14.95 11.32 1.30
C VAL A 44 -15.39 9.87 1.22
N VAL A 45 -15.05 9.19 0.13
CA VAL A 45 -15.09 7.73 0.03
C VAL A 45 -13.67 7.22 0.27
N PRO A 46 -13.35 6.65 1.46
CA PRO A 46 -12.00 6.20 1.75
C PRO A 46 -11.62 4.99 0.89
N VAL A 47 -10.42 5.01 0.33
CA VAL A 47 -9.81 3.83 -0.30
C VAL A 47 -8.78 3.27 0.68
N VAL A 48 -8.97 2.02 1.08
CA VAL A 48 -8.04 1.30 1.97
C VAL A 48 -7.41 0.14 1.21
N THR A 49 -6.11 -0.06 1.41
CA THR A 49 -5.37 -1.20 0.85
C THR A 49 -4.92 -2.12 1.98
N GLY A 50 -4.94 -3.43 1.72
CA GLY A 50 -4.56 -4.42 2.72
C GLY A 50 -4.37 -5.80 2.11
N TRP A 51 -3.62 -6.64 2.82
CA TRP A 51 -3.37 -8.02 2.42
C TRP A 51 -4.60 -8.91 2.64
N ARG A 52 -4.80 -9.87 1.74
CA ARG A 52 -5.76 -10.97 1.93
C ARG A 52 -5.10 -12.12 2.68
N ALA A 53 -5.88 -13.14 3.02
CA ALA A 53 -5.36 -14.37 3.58
C ALA A 53 -4.30 -14.99 2.64
N PRO A 54 -3.15 -15.47 3.15
CA PRO A 54 -2.16 -16.15 2.34
C PRO A 54 -2.74 -17.38 1.66
N SER A 55 -2.40 -17.57 0.38
CA SER A 55 -2.69 -18.80 -0.35
C SER A 55 -1.38 -19.55 -0.56
N ALA A 56 -1.35 -20.83 -0.18
CA ALA A 56 -0.21 -21.69 -0.44
C ALA A 56 -0.08 -22.03 -1.93
N SER A 57 1.13 -22.40 -2.36
CA SER A 57 1.34 -22.97 -3.69
C SER A 57 0.67 -24.35 -3.75
N PRO A 58 0.13 -24.79 -4.91
CA PRO A 58 -0.40 -26.13 -5.07
C PRO A 58 0.63 -27.26 -4.81
N LEU A 59 1.93 -26.92 -4.84
CA LEU A 59 3.02 -27.86 -4.58
C LEU A 59 3.52 -27.82 -3.13
N THR A 60 2.98 -26.93 -2.29
CA THR A 60 3.28 -26.91 -0.87
C THR A 60 2.60 -28.11 -0.21
N ALA A 61 3.36 -28.91 0.54
CA ALA A 61 2.82 -30.08 1.22
C ALA A 61 1.74 -29.70 2.24
N ASP A 62 0.73 -30.56 2.37
CA ASP A 62 -0.36 -30.36 3.31
C ASP A 62 0.14 -30.25 4.74
N GLY A 63 -0.47 -29.36 5.53
CA GLY A 63 -0.08 -29.11 6.91
C GLY A 63 1.19 -28.26 7.09
N THR A 64 1.85 -27.85 6.00
CA THR A 64 2.97 -26.90 6.10
C THR A 64 2.48 -25.57 6.69
N GLU A 65 3.04 -25.20 7.85
CA GLU A 65 2.65 -23.96 8.50
C GLU A 65 3.06 -22.72 7.71
N VAL A 66 2.17 -21.73 7.65
CA VAL A 66 2.49 -20.40 7.10
C VAL A 66 3.55 -19.74 7.98
N PRO A 67 4.71 -19.30 7.45
CA PRO A 67 5.78 -18.72 8.28
C PRO A 67 5.34 -17.52 9.11
N ALA A 68 5.97 -17.32 10.29
CA ALA A 68 5.64 -16.20 11.17
C ALA A 68 5.80 -14.83 10.51
N SER A 69 6.75 -14.65 9.59
CA SER A 69 6.92 -13.41 8.81
C SER A 69 5.73 -13.09 7.90
N VAL A 70 5.01 -14.11 7.42
CA VAL A 70 3.81 -13.97 6.57
C VAL A 70 2.56 -13.77 7.42
N ARG A 71 2.56 -14.27 8.66
CA ARG A 71 1.46 -14.08 9.62
C ARG A 71 1.46 -12.68 10.27
N ARG A 72 2.58 -11.94 10.18
CA ARG A 72 2.68 -10.56 10.67
C ARG A 72 1.92 -9.63 9.71
N ARG A 73 0.97 -8.88 10.25
CA ARG A 73 0.27 -7.80 9.55
C ARG A 73 1.04 -6.50 9.63
#